data_AF-A0A533SAI3-F1
#
_entry.id   AF-A0A533SAI3-F1
#
_cell.length_a   1.000
_cell.length_b   1.000
_cell.length_c   1.000
_cell.angle_alpha   90.00
_cell.angle_beta   90.00
_cell.angle_gamma   90.00
#
_symmetry.space_group_name_H-M   'P 1'
#
loop_
_entity.id
_entity.type
_entity.pdbx_description
1 polymer ?
#
loop_
_entity_poly.entity_id
_entity_poly.type
_entity_poly.pdbx_seq_one_letter_code
_entity_poly.pdbx_strand_id
1 'polypeptide(L)'
;YYRVRNTHTRNIPGTGLGLPIARAIVEVHGGRIWADSKLGQGTTVYFSMPILKIDTGPLGPLETRPGEDFDPCAGDEDRLP
;
A
#
# COMPACT_ATOMS: atom_id res chain seq x y z
N TYR A 1 -1.93 5.24 2.69
CA TYR A 1 -1.91 6.24 3.78
C TYR A 1 -1.96 5.53 5.13
N TYR A 2 -0.81 5.38 5.78
CA TYR A 2 -0.67 4.88 7.14
C TYR A 2 -0.76 6.08 8.09
N ARG A 3 -1.78 6.15 8.96
CA ARG A 3 -1.79 7.15 10.03
C ARG A 3 -1.22 6.51 11.29
N VAL A 4 0.05 6.81 11.58
CA VAL A 4 0.65 6.57 12.90
C VAL A 4 -0.32 7.17 13.93
N ARG A 5 -0.92 6.32 14.76
CA ARG A 5 -1.81 6.79 15.82
C ARG A 5 -0.97 7.43 16.90
N ASN A 6 -0.85 8.76 16.87
CA ASN A 6 -0.45 9.53 18.04
C ASN A 6 -1.72 9.97 18.79
N THR A 7 -1.77 9.76 20.10
CA THR A 7 -2.96 9.95 20.94
C THR A 7 -3.45 11.41 20.96
N HIS A 8 -2.61 12.36 20.56
CA HIS A 8 -2.89 13.79 20.40
C HIS A 8 -3.58 14.20 19.08
N THR A 9 -3.60 13.35 18.05
CA THR A 9 -4.08 13.74 16.71
C THR A 9 -5.58 13.46 16.49
N ARG A 10 -6.28 12.96 17.52
CA ARG A 10 -7.69 12.52 17.41
C ARG A 10 -8.69 13.65 17.20
N ASN A 11 -8.35 14.90 17.52
CA ASN A 11 -9.28 16.03 17.48
C ASN A 11 -8.96 17.07 16.39
N ILE A 12 -8.04 16.77 15.46
CA ILE A 12 -7.79 17.67 14.33
C ILE A 12 -8.86 17.37 13.28
N PRO A 13 -9.79 18.29 13.00
CA PRO A 13 -10.75 18.11 11.92
C PRO A 13 -9.95 17.87 10.63
N GLY A 14 -10.24 16.75 9.96
CA GLY A 14 -9.62 16.47 8.67
C GLY A 14 -9.94 17.61 7.72
N THR A 15 -8.95 18.11 6.99
CA THR A 15 -9.10 19.21 6.02
C THR A 15 -10.00 18.89 4.83
N GLY A 16 -10.69 17.74 4.83
CA GLY A 16 -11.49 17.27 3.71
C GLY A 16 -10.68 16.86 2.48
N LEU A 17 -9.35 16.91 2.53
CA LEU A 17 -8.49 16.71 1.35
C LEU A 17 -8.33 15.24 0.94
N GLY A 18 -8.73 14.27 1.77
CA GLY A 18 -8.52 12.85 1.48
C GLY A 18 -9.23 12.38 0.21
N LEU A 19 -10.52 12.68 0.08
CA LEU A 19 -11.32 12.28 -1.07
C LEU A 19 -10.93 12.99 -2.39
N PRO A 20 -10.67 14.30 -2.44
CA PRO A 20 -10.21 14.95 -3.68
C PRO A 20 -8.81 14.47 -4.10
N ILE A 21 -7.90 14.17 -3.16
CA ILE A 21 -6.60 13.57 -3.51
C ILE A 21 -6.80 12.18 -4.11
N ALA A 22 -7.63 11.34 -3.49
CA ALA A 22 -7.93 10.00 -4.01
C ALA A 22 -8.55 10.07 -5.41
N ARG A 23 -9.46 11.02 -5.63
CA ARG A 23 -10.07 11.26 -6.94
C ARG A 23 -9.03 11.66 -7.98
N ALA A 24 -8.16 12.62 -7.68
CA ALA A 24 -7.12 13.05 -8.60
C ALA A 24 -6.19 11.89 -8.99
N ILE A 25 -5.79 11.06 -8.02
CA ILE A 25 -4.98 9.86 -8.28
C ILE A 25 -5.73 8.93 -9.24
N VAL A 26 -6.97 8.58 -8.95
CA VAL A 26 -7.76 7.65 -9.78
C VAL A 26 -7.98 8.21 -11.19
N GLU A 27 -8.28 9.51 -11.33
CA GLU A 27 -8.47 10.17 -12.63
C GLU A 27 -7.18 10.21 -13.46
N VAL A 28 -6.02 10.49 -12.85
CA VAL A 28 -4.71 10.45 -13.54
C VAL A 28 -4.39 9.06 -14.08
N HIS A 29 -4.83 8.00 -13.40
CA HIS A 29 -4.61 6.62 -13.84
C HIS A 29 -5.68 6.15 -14.86
N GLY A 30 -6.53 7.05 -15.37
CA GLY A 30 -7.62 6.71 -16.30
C GLY A 30 -8.74 5.89 -15.66
N GLY A 31 -8.83 5.93 -14.33
CA GLY A 31 -9.86 5.26 -13.56
C GLY A 31 -11.11 6.10 -13.33
N ARG A 32 -12.02 5.58 -12.49
CA ARG A 32 -13.23 6.28 -12.05
C ARG A 32 -13.46 6.04 -10.56
N ILE A 33 -13.96 7.02 -9.83
CA ILE A 33 -14.34 6.93 -8.40
C ILE A 33 -15.77 7.44 -8.21
N TRP A 34 -16.57 6.79 -7.35
CA TRP A 34 -17.93 7.21 -7.00
C TRP A 34 -18.27 6.76 -5.57
N ALA A 35 -19.35 7.29 -5.01
CA ALA A 35 -19.81 6.91 -3.68
C ALA A 35 -21.31 6.61 -3.70
N ASP A 36 -21.71 5.57 -2.97
CA ASP A 36 -23.08 5.30 -2.60
C ASP A 36 -23.23 5.57 -1.10
N SER A 37 -24.21 6.37 -0.72
CA SER A 37 -24.43 6.74 0.67
C SER A 37 -25.91 6.74 0.97
N LYS A 38 -26.27 6.14 2.10
CA LYS A 38 -27.63 6.14 2.61
C LYS A 38 -27.62 6.61 4.05
N LEU A 39 -28.42 7.65 4.32
CA LEU A 39 -28.58 8.22 5.65
C LEU A 39 -28.89 7.13 6.68
N GLY A 40 -28.10 7.09 7.75
CA GLY A 40 -28.24 6.08 8.82
C GLY A 40 -27.64 4.70 8.51
N GLN A 41 -27.16 4.43 7.29
CA GLN A 41 -26.53 3.14 6.93
C GLN A 41 -25.03 3.28 6.64
N GLY A 42 -24.58 4.51 6.33
CA GLY A 42 -23.19 4.83 6.07
C GLY A 42 -22.93 5.18 4.61
N THR A 43 -21.65 5.16 4.25
CA THR A 43 -21.16 5.54 2.93
C THR A 43 -20.16 4.51 2.44
N THR A 44 -20.36 4.01 1.23
CA THR A 44 -19.43 3.13 0.53
C THR A 44 -18.86 3.86 -0.67
N VAL A 45 -17.54 3.92 -0.76
CA VAL A 45 -16.82 4.54 -1.88
C VAL A 45 -16.23 3.45 -2.75
N TYR A 46 -16.46 3.52 -4.05
CA TYR A 46 -16.02 2.57 -5.06
C TYR A 46 -15.07 3.26 -6.03
N PHE A 47 -14.12 2.50 -6.58
CA PHE A 47 -13.24 2.98 -7.65
C PHE A 47 -12.90 1.85 -8.62
N SER A 48 -12.55 2.23 -9.84
CA SER A 48 -12.09 1.33 -10.90
C SER A 48 -10.79 1.88 -11.49
N MET A 49 -9.84 0.99 -11.81
CA MET A 49 -8.62 1.34 -12.55
C MET A 49 -8.43 0.42 -13.75
N PRO A 50 -7.90 0.93 -14.88
CA PRO A 50 -7.51 0.09 -15.99
C PRO A 50 -6.34 -0.81 -15.57
N ILE A 51 -6.52 -2.12 -15.70
CA ILE A 51 -5.42 -3.08 -15.53
C ILE A 51 -4.64 -3.13 -16.84
N LEU A 52 -3.37 -2.74 -16.80
CA LEU A 52 -2.46 -3.07 -17.89
C LEU A 52 -2.20 -4.57 -17.80
N LYS A 53 -2.62 -5.30 -18.83
CA LYS A 53 -2.26 -6.70 -18.97
C LYS A 53 -0.75 -6.71 -19.21
N ILE A 54 0.02 -7.00 -18.17
CA ILE A 54 1.41 -7.36 -18.35
C ILE A 54 1.32 -8.69 -19.08
N ASP A 55 1.69 -8.69 -20.36
CA ASP A 55 2.01 -9.92 -21.07
C ASP A 55 3.25 -10.48 -20.37
N THR A 56 3.00 -11.22 -19.31
CA THR A 56 3.90 -12.26 -18.84
C THR A 56 3.92 -13.27 -19.99
N GLY A 57 4.70 -12.98 -21.04
CA GLY A 57 5.26 -14.02 -21.90
C GLY A 57 5.90 -15.08 -21.01
N PRO A 58 6.14 -16.31 -21.48
CA PRO A 58 6.55 -17.40 -20.61
C PRO A 58 7.84 -17.04 -19.87
N LEU A 59 7.69 -16.47 -18.67
CA LEU A 59 8.77 -16.25 -17.76
C LEU A 59 9.14 -17.66 -17.40
N GLY A 60 10.31 -18.08 -17.92
CA GLY A 60 10.99 -19.25 -17.40
C GLY A 60 11.01 -19.18 -15.87
N PRO A 61 11.10 -20.33 -15.19
CA PRO A 61 11.00 -20.39 -13.75
C PRO A 61 11.85 -19.27 -13.14
N LEU A 62 11.23 -18.41 -12.33
CA LEU A 62 11.96 -17.43 -11.53
C LEU A 62 13.01 -18.22 -10.77
N GLU A 63 14.27 -18.10 -11.17
CA GLU A 63 15.37 -18.77 -10.51
C GLU A 63 15.44 -18.18 -9.10
N THR A 64 14.78 -18.87 -8.17
CA THR A 64 15.01 -18.72 -6.75
C THR A 64 16.48 -19.03 -6.55
N ARG A 65 17.31 -18.00 -6.43
CA ARG A 65 18.72 -18.16 -6.06
C ARG A 65 18.73 -18.90 -4.72
N PRO A 66 19.18 -20.16 -4.67
CA PRO A 66 19.42 -20.83 -3.40
C PRO A 66 20.79 -20.34 -2.93
N GLY A 67 20.83 -19.56 -1.85
CA GLY A 67 22.10 -19.12 -1.26
C GLY A 67 22.12 -17.70 -0.72
N GLU A 68 21.08 -17.31 0.02
CA GLU A 68 21.30 -16.39 1.13
C GLU A 68 21.08 -17.23 2.40
N ASP A 69 22.07 -18.08 2.67
CA ASP A 69 22.40 -18.50 4.02
C ASP A 69 22.64 -17.25 4.86
N PHE A 70 21.56 -16.72 5.45
CA PHE A 70 21.70 -15.83 6.58
C PHE A 70 22.20 -16.70 7.72
N ASP A 71 23.50 -16.68 7.98
CA ASP A 71 24.12 -17.37 9.10
C ASP A 71 24.02 -16.47 10.35
N PRO A 72 23.05 -16.70 11.26
CA PRO A 72 22.86 -15.85 12.42
C PRO A 72 23.94 -16.07 13.49
N CYS A 73 24.85 -17.03 13.30
CA CYS A 73 25.84 -17.45 14.29
C CYS A 73 27.24 -16.86 14.07
N ALA A 74 27.47 -16.06 13.02
CA ALA A 74 28.74 -15.36 12.78
C ALA A 74 28.93 -14.13 13.69
N GLY A 75 28.69 -14.31 14.99
CA GLY A 75 28.69 -13.24 15.99
C GLY A 75 28.95 -13.77 17.39
N ASP A 76 30.08 -14.44 17.59
CA ASP A 76 30.81 -14.50 18.86
C ASP A 76 32.20 -15.08 18.55
N GLU A 77 33.25 -14.72 19.31
CA GLU A 77 34.65 -15.12 19.09
C GLU A 77 35.44 -14.32 18.03
N ASP A 78 35.81 -13.07 18.33
CA ASP A 78 37.24 -12.64 18.25
C ASP A 78 37.45 -11.22 18.83
N ARG A 79 37.44 -11.09 20.16
CA ARG A 79 38.24 -10.03 20.80
C ARG A 79 38.71 -10.42 22.20
N LEU A 80 39.82 -11.17 22.21
CA LEU A 80 40.79 -11.26 23.31
C LEU A 80 41.35 -9.87 23.70
N PRO A 81 42.17 -9.78 24.74
CA PRO A 81 42.11 -10.39 26.07
C PRO A 81 41.79 -9.37 27.18
#